data_AF-A0A354WLC5-F1
#
_entry.id   AF-A0A354WLC5-F1
#
_cell.length_a   1.000
_cell.length_b   1.000
_cell.length_c   1.000
_cell.angle_alpha   90.00
_cell.angle_beta   90.00
_cell.angle_gamma   90.00
#
_symmetry.space_group_name_H-M   'P 1'
#
loop_
_entity.id
_entity.type
_entity.pdbx_description
1 polymer ?
#
loop_
_entity_poly.entity_id
_entity_poly.type
_entity_poly.pdbx_seq_one_letter_code
_entity_poly.pdbx_strand_id
1 'polypeptide(L)'
;MTYKTIVIDYAPKAKRMAAAIEKTANEKAQDGWELATFSVTNSAKAILVFRVPEDAPQEDPAETAQEMELQEETAEAVGEAE
;
A
#
# COMPACT_ATOMS: atom_id res chain seq x y z
N MET A 1 0.03 -4.46 4.93
CA MET A 1 -0.68 -4.55 6.23
C MET A 1 -2.17 -4.56 5.99
N THR A 2 -2.94 -5.23 6.85
CA THR A 2 -4.42 -5.22 6.79
C THR A 2 -4.96 -4.58 8.06
N TYR A 3 -5.72 -3.50 7.93
CA TYR A 3 -6.25 -2.75 9.06
C TYR A 3 -7.61 -3.27 9.50
N LYS A 4 -7.85 -3.28 10.82
CA LYS A 4 -9.14 -3.58 11.43
C LYS A 4 -9.55 -2.47 12.38
N THR A 5 -10.77 -1.97 12.22
CA THR A 5 -11.39 -1.00 13.10
C THR A 5 -12.32 -1.69 14.08
N ILE A 6 -12.22 -1.32 15.36
CA ILE A 6 -13.08 -1.81 16.42
C ILE A 6 -13.80 -0.61 17.02
N VAL A 7 -15.14 -0.64 16.99
CA VAL A 7 -15.95 0.39 17.64
C VAL A 7 -16.27 -0.07 19.04
N ILE A 8 -15.72 0.64 20.02
CA ILE A 8 -16.13 0.56 21.42
C ILE A 8 -17.14 1.70 21.62
N ASP A 9 -18.34 1.36 22.09
CA ASP A 9 -19.55 2.18 22.04
C ASP A 9 -19.32 3.68 22.20
N TYR A 10 -19.47 4.41 21.08
CA TYR A 10 -19.19 5.84 21.01
C TYR A 10 -20.37 6.67 20.47
N ALA A 11 -21.08 6.19 19.43
CA ALA A 11 -22.27 6.83 18.88
C ALA A 11 -22.92 5.97 17.78
N PRO A 12 -24.21 6.17 17.42
CA PRO A 12 -24.88 5.44 16.33
C PRO A 12 -24.17 5.54 14.98
N LYS A 13 -23.50 6.67 14.70
CA LYS A 13 -22.75 6.91 13.46
C LYS A 13 -21.32 6.35 13.49
N ALA A 14 -20.83 5.92 14.65
CA ALA A 14 -19.46 5.44 14.82
C ALA A 14 -19.17 4.20 13.97
N LYS A 15 -20.13 3.28 13.85
CA LYS A 15 -19.99 2.07 13.01
C LYS A 15 -19.76 2.39 11.54
N ARG A 16 -20.51 3.37 11.00
CA ARG A 16 -20.34 3.80 9.60
C ARG A 16 -19.00 4.49 9.38
N MET A 17 -18.58 5.32 10.33
CA MET A 17 -17.30 6.02 10.26
C MET A 17 -16.11 5.03 10.33
N ALA A 18 -16.17 4.09 11.26
CA ALA A 18 -15.15 3.04 11.39
C ALA A 18 -15.02 2.21 10.11
N ALA A 19 -16.14 1.78 9.52
CA ALA A 19 -16.13 1.06 8.26
C ALA A 19 -15.51 1.88 7.10
N ALA A 20 -15.78 3.19 7.05
CA ALA A 20 -15.17 4.07 6.05
C ALA A 20 -13.66 4.21 6.25
N ILE A 21 -13.20 4.39 7.50
CA ILE A 21 -11.78 4.47 7.84
C ILE A 21 -11.07 3.15 7.51
N GLU A 22 -11.64 2.00 7.88
CA GLU A 22 -11.10 0.67 7.56
C GLU A 22 -10.91 0.51 6.06
N LYS A 23 -11.94 0.85 5.27
CA LYS A 23 -11.88 0.75 3.81
C LYS A 23 -10.76 1.62 3.24
N THR A 24 -10.75 2.92 3.56
CA THR A 24 -9.76 3.86 3.01
C THR A 24 -8.33 3.52 3.43
N ALA A 25 -8.13 3.09 4.69
CA ALA A 25 -6.81 2.68 5.15
C ALA A 25 -6.28 1.45 4.42
N ASN A 26 -7.15 0.46 4.15
CA ASN A 26 -6.77 -0.74 3.41
C ASN A 26 -6.51 -0.44 1.92
N GLU A 27 -7.31 0.41 1.28
CA GLU A 27 -7.06 0.88 -0.10
C GLU A 27 -5.69 1.57 -0.19
N LYS A 28 -5.36 2.44 0.77
CA LYS A 28 -4.05 3.12 0.80
C LYS A 28 -2.88 2.21 1.14
N ALA A 29 -3.10 1.17 1.95
CA ALA A 29 -2.09 0.13 2.14
C ALA A 29 -1.80 -0.66 0.87
N GLN A 30 -2.78 -0.88 -0.01
CA GLN A 30 -2.56 -1.51 -1.31
C GLN A 30 -1.74 -0.59 -2.24
N ASP A 31 -1.92 0.72 -2.12
CA ASP A 31 -1.13 1.74 -2.82
C ASP A 31 0.29 1.94 -2.20
N GLY A 32 0.70 1.12 -1.23
CA GLY A 32 2.01 1.24 -0.57
C GLY A 32 2.12 2.29 0.53
N TRP A 33 1.01 2.91 0.93
CA TRP A 33 1.00 3.91 2.01
C TRP A 33 0.68 3.28 3.36
N GLU A 34 1.37 3.72 4.40
CA GLU A 34 1.11 3.32 5.77
C GLU A 34 0.26 4.37 6.49
N LEU A 35 -0.83 3.96 7.14
CA LEU A 35 -1.63 4.86 7.97
C LEU A 35 -0.84 5.22 9.24
N ALA A 36 -0.50 6.50 9.40
CA ALA A 36 0.25 7.01 10.54
C ALA A 36 -0.67 7.35 11.73
N THR A 37 -1.78 8.05 11.47
CA THR A 37 -2.77 8.40 12.51
C THR A 37 -4.09 8.85 11.87
N PHE A 38 -5.15 8.95 12.67
CA PHE A 38 -6.42 9.52 12.24
C PHE A 38 -7.15 10.23 13.39
N SER A 39 -8.09 11.11 13.04
CA SER A 39 -9.00 11.76 13.98
C SER A 39 -10.40 11.85 13.38
N VAL A 40 -11.42 11.76 14.22
CA VAL A 40 -12.82 11.96 13.86
C VAL A 40 -13.33 13.21 14.56
N THR A 41 -13.91 14.13 13.81
CA THR A 41 -14.46 15.39 14.33
C THR A 41 -15.94 15.26 14.69
N ASN A 42 -16.43 16.13 15.57
CA ASN A 42 -17.85 16.21 15.93
C ASN A 42 -18.79 16.48 14.73
N SER A 43 -18.27 17.00 13.62
CA SER A 43 -19.03 17.18 12.37
C SER A 43 -19.14 15.89 11.53
N ALA A 44 -18.83 14.72 12.11
CA ALA A 44 -18.80 13.43 11.43
C ALA A 44 -17.90 13.42 10.18
N LYS A 45 -16.73 14.08 10.27
CA LYS A 45 -15.65 13.99 9.28
C LYS A 45 -14.47 13.25 9.90
N ALA A 46 -13.68 12.57 9.09
CA ALA A 46 -12.43 11.96 9.52
C ALA A 46 -11.26 12.58 8.76
N ILE A 47 -10.13 12.75 9.44
CA ILE A 47 -8.85 13.14 8.87
C ILE A 47 -7.91 11.96 9.08
N LEU A 48 -7.31 11.45 8.01
CA LEU A 48 -6.38 10.33 8.02
C LEU A 48 -5.03 10.86 7.51
N VAL A 49 -3.95 10.54 8.22
CA VAL A 49 -2.58 10.89 7.86
C VAL A 49 -1.87 9.62 7.45
N PHE A 50 -1.28 9.63 6.26
CA PHE A 50 -0.52 8.52 5.70
C PHE A 50 0.94 8.91 5.51
N ARG A 51 1.83 7.93 5.55
CA ARG A 51 3.25 8.08 5.23
C ARG A 51 3.67 6.99 4.24
N VAL A 52 4.75 7.25 3.51
CA VAL A 52 5.44 6.19 2.77
C VAL A 52 6.30 5.43 3.78
N PRO A 53 6.25 4.09 3.83
CA PRO A 53 7.11 3.31 4.70
C PRO A 53 8.58 3.50 4.26
N GLU A 54 9.46 3.80 5.22
CA GLU A 54 10.90 4.01 4.97
C GLU A 54 11.61 2.74 4.45
N ASP A 55 11.02 1.55 4.67
CA ASP A 55 11.54 0.24 4.27
C ASP A 55 10.90 -0.33 2.98
N ALA A 56 10.14 0.46 2.21
CA ALA A 56 9.67 -0.02 0.91
C ALA A 56 10.90 -0.27 0.01
N PRO A 57 11.07 -1.46 -0.59
CA PRO A 57 12.05 -1.64 -1.65
C PRO A 57 11.70 -0.61 -2.71
N GLN A 58 12.57 0.39 -2.88
CA GLN A 58 12.60 1.07 -4.16
C GLN A 58 12.95 -0.02 -5.15
N GLU A 59 12.08 -0.30 -6.11
CA GLU A 59 12.52 -1.03 -7.29
C GLU A 59 13.60 -0.14 -7.91
N ASP A 60 14.85 -0.43 -7.58
CA ASP A 60 15.99 0.21 -8.16
C ASP A 60 15.92 -0.12 -9.66
N PRO A 61 15.71 0.88 -10.54
CA PRO A 61 15.60 0.63 -11.98
C PRO A 61 16.86 -0.01 -12.58
N ALA A 62 17.94 -0.11 -11.80
CA ALA A 62 19.16 -0.82 -12.13
C ALA A 62 19.02 -2.36 -12.01
N GLU A 63 18.24 -2.89 -11.06
CA GLU A 63 18.05 -4.34 -10.92
C GLU A 63 17.14 -4.90 -12.03
N THR A 64 16.10 -4.15 -12.42
CA THR A 64 15.22 -4.54 -13.54
C THR A 64 15.97 -4.53 -14.88
N ALA A 65 16.89 -3.59 -15.09
CA ALA A 65 17.70 -3.53 -16.30
C ALA A 65 18.68 -4.72 -16.38
N GLN A 66 19.31 -5.08 -15.26
CA GLN A 66 20.22 -6.23 -15.19
C GLN A 66 19.48 -7.56 -15.42
N GLU A 67 18.26 -7.70 -14.89
CA GLU A 67 17.47 -8.92 -15.09
C GLU A 67 16.95 -9.07 -16.53
N MET A 68 16.71 -7.95 -17.22
CA MET A 68 16.40 -7.92 -18.65
C MET A 68 17.62 -8.22 -19.54
N GLU A 69 18.80 -7.63 -19.25
CA GLU A 69 20.04 -7.91 -19.97
C GLU A 69 20.48 -9.38 -19.82
N LEU A 70 20.33 -9.96 -18.63
CA LEU A 70 20.67 -11.37 -18.41
C LEU A 70 19.72 -12.30 -19.19
N GLN A 71 18.44 -11.98 -19.28
CA GLN A 71 17.48 -12.75 -20.07
C GLN A 71 17.75 -12.63 -21.58
N GLU A 72 18.14 -11.45 -22.06
CA GLU A 72 18.49 -11.22 -23.47
C GLU A 72 19.77 -11.99 -23.86
N GLU A 73 20.81 -11.97 -23.01
CA GLU A 73 22.06 -12.73 -23.21
C GLU A 73 21.81 -14.25 -23.24
N THR A 74 20.91 -14.76 -22.38
CA THR A 74 20.54 -16.19 -22.42
C THR A 74 19.70 -16.58 -23.64
N ALA A 75 18.93 -15.64 -24.21
CA ALA A 75 18.13 -15.90 -25.41
C ALA A 75 18.99 -15.92 -26.68
N GLU A 76 20.03 -15.08 -26.74
CA GLU A 76 20.98 -15.03 -27.86
C GLU A 76 21.86 -16.28 -27.90
N ALA A 77 22.34 -16.76 -26.74
CA ALA A 77 23.19 -17.94 -26.64
C ALA A 77 22.50 -19.27 -27.06
N VAL A 78 21.15 -19.33 -27.06
CA VAL A 78 20.39 -20.52 -27.47
C VAL A 78 19.99 -20.46 -28.95
N GLY A 79 20.03 -19.28 -29.58
CA GLY A 79 19.67 -19.07 -30.99
C GLY A 79 20.76 -19.41 -32.01
N GLU A 80 22.02 -19.57 -31.58
CA GLU A 80 23.16 -19.81 -32.49
C GLU A 80 23.47 -21.31 -32.73
N ALA A 81 22.63 -22.23 -32.26
CA ALA A 81 22.86 -23.68 -32.35
C ALA A 81 21.95 -24.45 -33.33
N GLU A 82 21.22 -23.77 -34.24
CA GLU A 82 20.48 -24.41 -35.36
C GLU A 82 21.16 -24.21 -36.73
#